data_AF-A0A0F2C3H3-F1
#
_entry.id   AF-A0A0F2C3H3-F1
#
_cell.length_a   1.000
_cell.length_b   1.000
_cell.length_c   1.000
_cell.angle_alpha   90.00
_cell.angle_beta   90.00
_cell.angle_gamma   90.00
#
_symmetry.space_group_name_H-M   'P 1'
#
loop_
_entity.id
_entity.type
_entity.pdbx_description
1 polymer ?
#
loop_
_entity_poly.entity_id
_entity_poly.type
_entity_poly.pdbx_seq_one_letter_code
_entity_poly.pdbx_strand_id
1 'polypeptide(L)' 'MAEIRRCRHCGAYWEVGAFSHPKVITRAQATRELPDIDRLEQGLGIAFPDPQTIESE' A
#
# COMPACT_ATOMS: atom_id res chain seq x y z
N MET A 1 4.90 2.94 15.00
CA MET A 1 3.69 2.28 14.46
C MET A 1 3.80 2.42 12.95
N ALA A 2 3.75 1.30 12.23
CA ALA A 2 3.87 1.32 10.77
C ALA A 2 2.59 1.88 10.15
N GLU A 3 2.71 2.85 9.25
CA GLU A 3 1.61 3.35 8.44
C GLU A 3 1.69 2.74 7.05
N ILE A 4 0.58 2.17 6.58
CA ILE A 4 0.45 1.71 5.20
C ILE A 4 -0.18 2.82 4.36
N ARG A 5 0.48 3.20 3.27
CA ARG A 5 0.02 4.23 2.33
C ARG A 5 -0.02 3.67 0.91
N ARG A 6 -1.01 4.08 0.13
CA ARG A 6 -1.06 3.76 -1.30
C ARG A 6 -0.81 5.00 -2.14
N CYS A 7 0.09 4.88 -3.11
CA CYS A 7 0.39 5.96 -4.04
C CYS A 7 -0.77 6.17 -5.02
N ARG A 8 -1.29 7.40 -5.12
CA ARG A 8 -2.34 7.73 -6.09
C ARG A 8 -1.87 7.76 -7.54
N HIS A 9 -0.56 7.92 -7.77
CA HIS A 9 -0.01 8.02 -9.13
C HIS A 9 0.32 6.65 -9.74
N CYS A 10 0.97 5.77 -8.98
CA CYS A 10 1.42 4.47 -9.47
C CYS A 10 0.73 3.27 -8.80
N GLY A 11 -0.13 3.49 -7.79
CA GLY A 11 -0.89 2.42 -7.15
C GLY A 11 -0.09 1.60 -6.13
N ALA A 12 1.22 1.84 -6.01
CA ALA A 12 2.12 1.10 -5.13
C ALA A 12 1.80 1.28 -3.64
N TYR A 13 1.95 0.21 -2.87
CA TYR A 13 1.83 0.24 -1.42
C TYR A 13 3.18 0.56 -0.77
N TRP A 14 3.14 1.42 0.23
CA TRP A 14 4.30 1.89 0.98
C TRP A 14 4.06 1.68 2.46
N GLU A 15 5.04 1.10 3.13
CA GLU A 15 5.13 1.09 4.58
C GLU A 15 6.02 2.25 5.02
N VAL A 16 5.46 3.13 5.86
CA VAL A 16 6.13 4.32 6.39
C VAL A 16 6.15 4.21 7.92
N GLY A 17 7.33 4.28 8.54
CA GLY A 17 7.45 4.38 10.00
C GLY A 17 7.72 3.07 10.76
N ALA A 18 7.75 1.91 10.10
CA ALA A 18 8.31 0.68 10.69
C ALA A 18 9.85 0.63 10.56
N PHE A 19 10.33 1.05 9.38
CA PHE A 19 11.74 1.19 9.08
C PHE A 19 12.12 2.68 9.10
N SER A 20 13.38 2.99 9.40
CA SER A 20 13.92 4.35 9.31
C SER A 20 13.75 5.00 7.92
N HIS A 21 13.35 4.21 6.91
CA HIS A 21 13.07 4.65 5.55
C HIS A 21 11.75 4.05 5.03
N PRO A 22 10.96 4.79 4.24
CA PRO A 22 9.80 4.24 3.54
C PRO A 22 10.20 3.07 2.64
N LYS A 23 9.42 1.98 2.68
CA LYS A 23 9.65 0.81 1.84
C LYS A 23 8.41 0.50 1.00
N VAL A 24 8.62 0.16 -0.27
CA VAL A 24 7.56 -0.38 -1.12
C VAL A 24 7.27 -1.82 -0.71
N ILE A 25 6.00 -2.14 -0.52
CA ILE A 25 5.53 -3.47 -0.11
C ILE A 25 4.52 -4.01 -1.11
N THR A 26 4.32 -5.32 -1.09
CA THR A 26 3.29 -5.96 -1.92
C THR A 26 1.90 -5.76 -1.33
N ARG A 27 0.85 -5.91 -2.14
CA ARG A 27 -0.54 -5.92 -1.65
C ARG A 27 -0.74 -6.97 -0.55
N ALA A 28 -0.17 -8.16 -0.70
CA ALA A 28 -0.28 -9.23 0.30
C ALA A 28 0.32 -8.83 1.66
N GLN A 29 1.43 -8.09 1.67
CA GLN A 29 2.01 -7.51 2.89
C GLN A 29 1.12 -6.41 3.45
N ALA A 30 0.63 -5.50 2.60
CA ALA A 30 -0.27 -4.42 3.00
C ALA A 30 -1.55 -4.95 3.65
N THR A 31 -2.17 -6.01 3.10
CA THR A 31 -3.35 -6.66 3.67
C THR A 31 -3.05 -7.40 4.98
N ARG A 32 -1.82 -7.92 5.16
CA ARG A 32 -1.43 -8.54 6.44
C ARG A 32 -1.34 -7.51 7.56
N GLU A 33 -0.77 -6.34 7.27
CA GLU A 33 -0.64 -5.25 8.24
C GLU A 33 -1.96 -4.46 8.42
N LEU A 34 -2.78 -4.37 7.36
CA LEU A 34 -4.05 -3.67 7.34
C LEU A 34 -5.13 -4.52 6.64
N PRO A 35 -5.81 -5.43 7.37
CA PRO A 35 -6.78 -6.38 6.80
C PRO A 35 -7.95 -5.72 6.07
N ASP A 36 -8.36 -4.53 6.52
CA ASP A 36 -9.49 -3.77 5.95
C ASP A 36 -9.06 -2.73 4.89
N ILE A 37 -7.85 -2.86 4.32
CA ILE A 37 -7.32 -1.89 3.35
C ILE A 37 -8.25 -1.69 2.15
N ASP A 38 -8.81 -2.76 1.59
CA ASP A 38 -9.77 -2.69 0.49
C ASP A 38 -11.04 -1.91 0.86
N ARG A 39 -11.55 -2.11 2.08
CA ARG A 39 -12.74 -1.40 2.58
C ARG A 39 -12.44 0.08 2.80
N LEU A 40 -11.25 0.40 3.33
CA LEU A 40 -10.81 1.79 3.52
C LEU A 40 -10.66 2.51 2.18
N GLU A 41 -10.07 1.86 1.18
CA GLU A 41 -9.94 2.41 -0.17
C GLU A 41 -11.29 2.66 -0.84
N GLN A 42 -12.23 1.72 -0.71
CA GLN A 42 -13.60 1.89 -1.18
C GLN A 42 -14.31 3.05 -0.47
N GLY A 43 -14.16 3.16 0.85
CA GLY A 43 -14.74 4.25 1.64
C GLY A 43 -14.17 5.63 1.29
N LEU A 44 -12.92 5.70 0.82
CA LEU A 44 -12.29 6.93 0.35
C LEU A 44 -12.76 7.34 -1.06
N GLY A 45 -13.37 6.44 -1.84
CA GLY A 45 -13.82 6.71 -3.21
C GLY A 45 -12.68 7.05 -4.17
N ILE A 46 -11.46 6.61 -3.88
CA ILE A 46 -10.26 6.89 -4.70
C ILE A 46 -10.03 5.71 -5.63
N ALA A 47 -10.06 5.97 -6.94
CA ALA A 47 -9.58 5.01 -7.93
C ALA A 47 -8.05 5.00 -7.94
N PHE A 48 -7.45 4.04 -7.24
CA PHE A 48 -6.01 3.81 -7.34
C PHE A 48 -5.71 3.01 -8.60
N PRO A 49 -4.65 3.36 -9.35
CA PRO A 49 -4.20 2.51 -10.44
C PRO A 49 -3.77 1.13 -9.89
N ASP A 50 -3.89 0.10 -10.73
CA ASP A 50 -3.37 -1.21 -10.39
C ASP A 50 -1.84 -1.08 -10.24
N PRO A 51 -1.26 -1.47 -9.10
CA PRO A 51 0.18 -1.40 -8.94
C PRO A 51 0.77 -2.31 -10.01
N GLN A 52 1.42 -1.72 -11.03
CA GLN A 52 2.18 -2.50 -12.00
C GLN A 52 3.07 -3.42 -11.17
N THR A 53 2.84 -4.73 -11.29
CA THR A 53 3.46 -5.76 -10.44
C THR A 53 4.91 -5.40 -10.27
N ILE A 54 5.28 -4.93 -9.07
CA ILE A 54 6.66 -4.60 -8.76
C ILE A 54 7.28 -5.97 -8.51
N GLU A 55 7.62 -6.64 -9.61
CA GLU A 55 8.48 -7.80 -9.63
C GLU A 55 9.79 -7.31 -9.02
N SER A 56 9.92 -7.57 -7.71
CA SER A 56 11.17 -7.34 -7.01
C SER A 56 12.14 -8.35 -7.60
N GLU A 57 12.96 -7.92 -8.55
CA GLU A 57 14.14 -8.65 -9.03
C GLU A 57 15.08 -8.98 -7.86
#